data_AF-A0A193CC04-F1
#
_entry.id   AF-A0A193CC04-F1
#
_cell.length_a   1.000
_cell.length_b   1.000
_cell.length_c   1.000
_cell.angle_alpha   90.00
_cell.angle_beta   90.00
_cell.angle_gamma   90.00
#
_symmetry.space_group_name_H-M   'P 1'
#
loop_
_entity.id
_entity.type
_entity.pdbx_description
1 polymer ?
#
loop_
_entity_poly.entity_id
_entity_poly.type
_entity_poly.pdbx_seq_one_letter_code
_entity_poly.pdbx_strand_id
1 'polypeptide(L)'
;MDSLRAHLASAGLSPYDLARGRPKVFVDLVYTGGTFTELYGLLREWIEDEREAWSIIRGRLRFLGITIREDTSPSAFRWQQTFDWPTELPANAVRNISLEWPVWNYLGNTQPKLTSSFPRPRWSDENGSAPEHSGKRLKGLAEAVEIVQAGRSKATRDLLVRHLRREPAMAESWLRTLVTRLR
;
A
#
# COMPACT_ATOMS: atom_id res chain seq x y z
N MET A 1 17.03 1.73 -14.87
CA MET A 1 16.90 0.74 -13.78
C MET A 1 17.73 1.14 -12.57
N ASP A 2 18.99 1.53 -12.75
CA ASP A 2 19.90 1.90 -11.65
C ASP A 2 19.39 3.07 -10.78
N SER A 3 18.81 4.11 -11.39
CA SER A 3 18.22 5.23 -10.65
C SER A 3 17.03 4.80 -9.75
N LEU A 4 16.19 3.87 -10.22
CA LEU A 4 15.05 3.36 -9.45
C LEU A 4 15.51 2.44 -8.32
N ARG A 5 16.47 1.54 -8.57
CA ARG A 5 17.07 0.70 -7.53
C ARG A 5 17.73 1.56 -6.45
N ALA A 6 18.43 2.63 -6.82
CA ALA A 6 19.00 3.57 -5.86
C ALA A 6 17.92 4.27 -5.01
N HIS A 7 16.82 4.71 -5.63
CA HIS A 7 15.69 5.28 -4.91
C HIS A 7 15.06 4.28 -3.92
N LEU A 8 14.78 3.05 -4.37
CA LEU A 8 14.24 1.98 -3.52
C LEU A 8 15.22 1.60 -2.40
N ALA A 9 16.52 1.52 -2.67
CA ALA A 9 17.55 1.31 -1.65
C ALA A 9 17.52 2.40 -0.58
N SER A 10 17.39 3.67 -0.97
CA SER A 10 17.26 4.78 -0.02
C SER A 10 16.02 4.69 0.88
N ALA A 11 14.96 4.01 0.40
CA ALA A 11 13.75 3.71 1.18
C ALA A 11 13.90 2.42 2.03
N GLY A 12 15.09 1.82 2.05
CA GLY A 12 15.39 0.57 2.74
C GLY A 12 14.69 -0.63 2.11
N LEU A 13 14.63 -0.66 0.78
CA LEU A 13 14.06 -1.74 -0.02
C LEU A 13 15.12 -2.46 -0.87
N SER A 14 16.42 -2.26 -0.57
CA SER A 14 17.47 -3.08 -1.17
C SER A 14 17.30 -4.55 -0.74
N PRO A 15 17.77 -5.52 -1.55
CA PRO A 15 17.75 -6.93 -1.15
C PRO A 15 18.40 -7.17 0.22
N TYR A 16 19.53 -6.51 0.51
CA TYR A 16 20.18 -6.54 1.81
C TYR A 16 19.26 -6.08 2.96
N ASP A 17 18.60 -4.93 2.80
CA ASP A 17 17.68 -4.37 3.80
C ASP A 17 16.45 -5.23 3.98
N LEU A 18 15.93 -5.83 2.91
CA LEU A 18 14.79 -6.73 2.97
C LEU A 18 15.14 -8.02 3.72
N ALA A 19 16.35 -8.56 3.53
CA ALA A 19 16.80 -9.79 4.18
C ALA A 19 17.04 -9.61 5.69
N ARG A 20 17.42 -8.41 6.15
CA ARG A 20 17.87 -8.16 7.53
C ARG A 20 16.99 -7.20 8.31
N GLY A 21 16.34 -6.25 7.65
CA GLY A 21 15.49 -5.23 8.24
C GLY A 21 14.08 -5.67 8.64
N ARG A 22 13.23 -4.70 8.98
CA ARG A 22 11.83 -4.96 9.35
C ARG A 22 11.00 -5.38 8.14
N PRO A 23 9.96 -6.21 8.33
CA PRO A 23 8.97 -6.46 7.28
C PRO A 23 8.43 -5.17 6.67
N LYS A 24 8.25 -5.17 5.35
CA LYS A 24 7.80 -4.03 4.57
C LYS A 24 6.39 -4.29 4.08
N VAL A 25 5.55 -3.27 4.18
CA VAL A 25 4.17 -3.31 3.69
C VAL A 25 4.04 -2.27 2.58
N PHE A 26 3.77 -2.72 1.37
CA PHE A 26 3.39 -1.87 0.25
C PHE A 26 1.89 -1.66 0.30
N VAL A 27 1.46 -0.39 0.25
CA VAL A 27 0.05 -0.01 0.31
C VAL A 27 -0.26 0.82 -0.92
N ASP A 28 -1.31 0.46 -1.65
CA ASP A 28 -1.72 1.20 -2.85
C ASP A 28 -3.24 1.17 -3.02
N LEU A 29 -3.78 2.15 -3.72
CA LEU A 29 -5.17 2.17 -4.18
C LEU A 29 -5.26 1.37 -5.48
N VAL A 30 -5.83 0.17 -5.40
CA VAL A 30 -5.70 -0.82 -6.47
C VAL A 30 -6.91 -0.81 -7.40
N TYR A 31 -6.65 -0.53 -8.68
CA TYR A 31 -7.62 -0.74 -9.77
C TYR A 31 -7.42 -2.12 -10.42
N THR A 32 -6.28 -2.34 -11.09
CA THR A 32 -5.97 -3.63 -11.77
C THR A 32 -4.90 -4.46 -11.06
N GLY A 33 -4.11 -3.87 -10.17
CA GLY A 33 -2.96 -4.52 -9.53
C GLY A 33 -1.64 -4.40 -10.29
N GLY A 34 -1.63 -3.75 -11.46
CA GLY A 34 -0.43 -3.61 -12.31
C GLY A 34 0.79 -3.04 -11.58
N THR A 35 0.62 -1.99 -10.78
CA THR A 35 1.71 -1.36 -10.01
C THR A 35 2.41 -2.36 -9.07
N PHE A 36 1.63 -3.18 -8.36
CA PHE A 36 2.18 -4.20 -7.47
C PHE A 36 2.89 -5.31 -8.24
N THR A 37 2.34 -5.73 -9.39
CA THR A 37 2.99 -6.73 -10.25
C THR A 37 4.34 -6.23 -10.77
N GLU A 38 4.41 -4.99 -11.23
CA GLU A 38 5.65 -4.38 -11.73
C GLU A 38 6.69 -4.21 -10.62
N LEU A 39 6.26 -3.74 -9.44
CA LEU A 39 7.12 -3.60 -8.27
C LEU A 39 7.64 -4.96 -7.78
N TYR A 40 6.76 -5.97 -7.71
CA TYR A 40 7.14 -7.33 -7.32
C TYR A 40 8.20 -7.89 -8.27
N GLY A 41 7.96 -7.81 -9.59
CA GLY A 41 8.89 -8.30 -10.60
C GLY A 41 10.27 -7.65 -10.46
N LEU A 42 10.31 -6.32 -10.32
CA LEU A 42 11.54 -5.57 -10.09
C LEU A 42 12.29 -6.03 -8.84
N LEU A 43 11.59 -6.18 -7.70
CA LEU A 43 12.20 -6.64 -6.46
C LEU A 43 12.70 -8.07 -6.59
N ARG A 44 11.92 -8.96 -7.21
CA ARG A 44 12.27 -10.37 -7.36
C ARG A 44 13.52 -10.53 -8.23
N GLU A 45 13.59 -9.83 -9.36
CA GLU A 45 14.77 -9.78 -10.24
C GLU A 45 15.99 -9.25 -9.48
N TRP A 46 15.85 -8.12 -8.76
CA TRP A 46 16.96 -7.52 -8.04
C TRP A 46 17.49 -8.40 -6.88
N ILE A 47 16.60 -9.09 -6.17
CA ILE A 47 16.99 -10.06 -5.14
C ILE A 47 17.78 -11.22 -5.74
N GLU A 48 17.42 -11.66 -6.94
CA GLU A 48 18.15 -12.71 -7.66
C GLU A 48 19.53 -12.25 -8.10
N ASP A 49 19.63 -11.03 -8.65
CA ASP A 49 20.89 -10.41 -9.06
C ASP A 49 21.89 -10.33 -7.88
N GLU A 50 21.41 -9.91 -6.71
CA GLU A 50 22.24 -9.79 -5.49
C GLU A 50 22.37 -11.09 -4.70
N ARG A 51 21.71 -12.17 -5.14
CA ARG A 51 21.73 -13.50 -4.51
C ARG A 51 21.36 -13.49 -3.02
N GLU A 52 20.50 -12.56 -2.61
CA GLU A 52 19.99 -12.52 -1.24
C GLU A 52 18.92 -13.60 -1.02
N ALA A 53 18.77 -14.02 0.25
CA ALA A 53 17.96 -15.19 0.59
C ALA A 53 16.45 -14.96 0.37
N TRP A 54 15.94 -15.31 -0.82
CA TRP A 54 14.51 -15.19 -1.15
C TRP A 54 13.59 -15.86 -0.13
N SER A 55 13.97 -17.03 0.39
CA SER A 55 13.22 -17.76 1.42
C SER A 55 12.96 -16.93 2.68
N ILE A 56 13.88 -16.02 3.02
CA ILE A 56 13.73 -15.08 4.13
C ILE A 56 12.91 -13.87 3.67
N ILE A 57 13.26 -13.28 2.53
CA ILE A 57 12.66 -12.03 2.05
C ILE A 57 11.16 -12.18 1.77
N ARG A 58 10.71 -13.28 1.15
CA ARG A 58 9.27 -13.53 0.89
C ARG A 58 8.43 -13.51 2.16
N GLY A 59 9.02 -13.91 3.29
CA GLY A 59 8.38 -13.87 4.62
C GLY A 59 8.17 -12.45 5.15
N ARG A 60 8.85 -11.46 4.58
CA ARG A 60 8.92 -10.06 5.04
C ARG A 60 8.21 -9.06 4.12
N LEU A 61 7.82 -9.47 2.92
CA LEU A 61 7.03 -8.64 2.01
C LEU A 61 5.53 -8.77 2.29
N ARG A 62 4.82 -7.65 2.32
CA ARG A 62 3.36 -7.58 2.41
C ARG A 62 2.83 -6.57 1.41
N PHE A 63 1.67 -6.87 0.83
CA PHE A 63 0.96 -6.01 -0.11
C PHE A 63 -0.47 -5.81 0.42
N LEU A 64 -0.85 -4.56 0.61
CA LEU A 64 -2.16 -4.14 1.09
C LEU A 64 -2.84 -3.32 0.01
N GLY A 65 -3.81 -3.93 -0.68
CA GLY A 65 -4.62 -3.26 -1.67
C GLY A 65 -5.80 -2.53 -1.05
N ILE A 66 -5.96 -1.24 -1.33
CA ILE A 66 -7.20 -0.52 -1.05
C ILE A 66 -8.08 -0.63 -2.29
N THR A 67 -9.14 -1.44 -2.22
CA THR A 67 -9.96 -1.82 -3.37
C THR A 67 -11.36 -1.22 -3.30
N ILE A 68 -12.08 -1.24 -4.42
CA ILE A 68 -13.51 -0.97 -4.43
C ILE A 68 -14.20 -2.10 -3.63
N ARG A 69 -15.21 -1.75 -2.83
CA ARG A 69 -16.09 -2.72 -2.19
C ARG A 69 -16.95 -3.36 -3.26
N GLU A 70 -16.65 -4.61 -3.51
CA GLU A 70 -17.43 -5.50 -4.37
C GLU A 70 -18.15 -6.54 -3.53
N ASP A 71 -18.89 -7.41 -4.19
CA ASP A 71 -19.52 -8.58 -3.58
C ASP A 71 -18.50 -9.42 -2.77
N THR A 72 -18.99 -10.03 -1.70
CA THR A 72 -18.22 -10.92 -0.82
C THR A 72 -18.24 -12.37 -1.29
N SER A 73 -18.95 -12.67 -2.38
CA SER A 73 -19.00 -14.01 -2.97
C SER A 73 -17.62 -14.54 -3.39
N PRO A 74 -17.40 -15.87 -3.36
CA PRO A 74 -16.13 -16.47 -3.77
C PRO A 74 -15.75 -16.19 -5.24
N SER A 75 -16.74 -15.94 -6.08
CA SER A 75 -16.57 -15.59 -7.50
C SER A 75 -16.32 -14.11 -7.75
N ALA A 76 -16.39 -13.27 -6.71
CA ALA A 76 -16.13 -11.85 -6.86
C ALA A 76 -14.69 -11.62 -7.31
N PHE A 77 -14.52 -10.66 -8.22
CA PHE A 77 -13.22 -10.31 -8.75
C PHE A 77 -12.25 -9.90 -7.62
N ARG A 78 -11.01 -10.36 -7.71
CA ARG A 78 -9.92 -9.97 -6.82
C ARG A 78 -8.69 -9.78 -7.67
N TRP A 79 -8.15 -8.56 -7.71
CA TRP A 79 -6.98 -8.23 -8.53
C TRP A 79 -5.80 -9.18 -8.29
N GLN A 80 -5.60 -9.69 -7.07
CA GLN A 80 -4.49 -10.60 -6.79
C GLN A 80 -4.65 -11.99 -7.41
N GLN A 81 -5.86 -12.35 -7.86
CA GLN A 81 -6.12 -13.63 -8.56
C GLN A 81 -5.79 -13.54 -10.05
N THR A 82 -5.57 -12.34 -10.60
CA THR A 82 -5.22 -12.17 -12.02
C THR A 82 -3.73 -12.28 -12.29
N PHE A 83 -2.90 -12.54 -11.27
CA PHE A 83 -1.46 -12.64 -11.38
C PHE A 83 -0.95 -13.86 -10.62
N ASP A 84 0.16 -14.45 -11.10
CA ASP A 84 0.72 -15.67 -10.50
C ASP A 84 1.60 -15.38 -9.27
N TRP A 85 2.28 -14.23 -9.25
CA TRP A 85 3.26 -13.88 -8.23
C TRP A 85 2.77 -13.92 -6.77
N PRO A 86 1.49 -13.63 -6.44
CA PRO A 86 1.02 -13.71 -5.05
C PRO A 86 1.17 -15.12 -4.46
N THR A 87 1.20 -16.17 -5.30
CA THR A 87 1.38 -17.56 -4.88
C THR A 87 2.81 -17.86 -4.40
N GLU A 88 3.78 -17.02 -4.75
CA GLU A 88 5.17 -17.15 -4.29
C GLU A 88 5.37 -16.63 -2.86
N LEU A 89 4.38 -15.91 -2.32
CA LEU A 89 4.40 -15.33 -0.98
C LEU A 89 3.57 -16.17 0.02
N PRO A 90 3.77 -15.97 1.33
CA PRO A 90 2.86 -16.53 2.34
C PRO A 90 1.41 -16.12 2.10
N ALA A 91 0.45 -16.99 2.44
CA ALA A 91 -0.98 -16.79 2.17
C ALA A 91 -1.59 -15.50 2.78
N ASN A 92 -0.96 -14.94 3.83
CA ASN A 92 -1.38 -13.69 4.46
C ASN A 92 -0.62 -12.46 3.96
N ALA A 93 0.23 -12.61 2.94
CA ALA A 93 1.09 -11.54 2.46
C ALA A 93 0.34 -10.51 1.62
N VAL A 94 -0.71 -10.92 0.91
CA VAL A 94 -1.57 -10.03 0.12
C VAL A 94 -2.93 -9.93 0.79
N ARG A 95 -3.33 -8.73 1.17
CA ARG A 95 -4.62 -8.44 1.82
C ARG A 95 -5.26 -7.22 1.18
N ASN A 96 -6.59 -7.14 1.27
CA ASN A 96 -7.34 -6.01 0.76
C ASN A 96 -8.13 -5.32 1.88
N ILE A 97 -8.25 -4.01 1.78
CA ILE A 97 -9.23 -3.19 2.50
C ILE A 97 -10.17 -2.62 1.45
N SER A 98 -11.46 -2.88 1.58
CA SER A 98 -12.46 -2.38 0.65
C SER A 98 -13.05 -1.04 1.11
N LEU A 99 -13.25 -0.14 0.14
CA LEU A 99 -13.91 1.15 0.33
C LEU A 99 -15.15 1.23 -0.56
N GLU A 100 -16.18 1.94 -0.10
CA GLU A 100 -17.32 2.28 -0.95
C GLU A 100 -16.85 2.99 -2.24
N TRP A 101 -17.48 2.68 -3.37
CA TRP A 101 -17.07 3.21 -4.67
C TRP A 101 -16.89 4.73 -4.70
N PRO A 102 -17.77 5.57 -4.10
CA PRO A 102 -17.57 7.02 -4.09
C PRO A 102 -16.27 7.46 -3.42
N VAL A 103 -15.89 6.81 -2.31
CA VAL A 103 -14.65 7.13 -1.58
C VAL A 103 -13.44 6.67 -2.37
N TRP A 104 -13.49 5.46 -2.91
CA TRP A 104 -12.42 4.93 -3.76
C TRP A 104 -12.20 5.80 -5.00
N ASN A 105 -13.29 6.16 -5.71
CA ASN A 105 -13.26 7.01 -6.90
C ASN A 105 -12.73 8.40 -6.59
N TYR A 106 -13.09 8.97 -5.43
CA TYR A 106 -12.54 10.23 -4.99
C TYR A 106 -11.02 10.16 -4.84
N LEU A 107 -10.53 9.20 -4.06
CA LEU A 107 -9.11 9.06 -3.79
C LEU A 107 -8.31 8.69 -5.05
N GLY A 108 -8.87 7.92 -5.98
CA GLY A 108 -8.17 7.44 -7.17
C GLY A 108 -8.21 8.37 -8.37
N ASN A 109 -9.36 9.00 -8.61
CA ASN A 109 -9.63 9.65 -9.89
C ASN A 109 -9.83 11.16 -9.79
N THR A 110 -10.52 11.65 -8.75
CA THR A 110 -10.99 13.05 -8.74
C THR A 110 -10.29 13.94 -7.72
N GLN A 111 -9.68 13.38 -6.67
CA GLN A 111 -8.87 14.13 -5.72
C GLN A 111 -7.65 14.73 -6.43
N PRO A 112 -7.43 16.06 -6.35
CA PRO A 112 -6.21 16.67 -6.84
C PRO A 112 -4.95 16.07 -6.20
N LYS A 113 -4.03 15.56 -7.02
CA LYS A 113 -2.75 15.01 -6.55
C LYS A 113 -1.61 16.01 -6.74
N LEU A 114 -0.61 15.92 -5.86
CA LEU A 114 0.61 16.73 -5.94
C LEU A 114 1.46 16.38 -7.16
N THR A 115 1.43 15.12 -7.57
CA THR A 115 2.19 14.57 -8.69
C THR A 115 1.25 14.04 -9.75
N SER A 116 1.67 14.14 -11.01
CA SER A 116 1.01 13.45 -12.10
C SER A 116 1.17 11.93 -11.93
N SER A 117 0.31 11.15 -12.59
CA SER A 117 0.47 9.69 -12.61
C SER A 117 1.87 9.30 -13.09
N PHE A 118 2.51 8.44 -12.31
CA PHE A 118 3.90 8.00 -12.49
C PHE A 118 3.95 6.47 -12.62
N PRO A 119 3.36 5.89 -13.69
CA PRO A 119 3.40 4.45 -13.95
C PRO A 119 4.82 4.02 -14.36
N ARG A 120 5.10 2.70 -14.40
CA ARG A 120 6.43 2.16 -14.71
C ARG A 120 7.13 2.79 -15.92
N PRO A 121 6.48 3.05 -17.07
CA PRO A 121 7.14 3.71 -18.19
C PRO A 121 7.72 5.09 -17.87
N ARG A 122 7.24 5.74 -16.80
CA ARG A 122 7.70 7.05 -16.33
C ARG A 122 8.65 6.97 -15.14
N TRP A 123 8.94 5.79 -14.58
CA TRP A 123 9.80 5.68 -13.38
C TRP A 123 11.23 6.19 -13.55
N SER A 124 11.66 6.39 -14.80
CA SER A 124 12.94 7.01 -15.14
C SER A 124 12.85 8.50 -15.50
N ASP A 125 11.65 9.09 -15.53
CA ASP A 125 11.45 10.47 -15.95
C ASP A 125 11.84 11.44 -14.84
N GLU A 126 12.58 12.50 -15.18
CA GLU A 126 12.87 13.65 -14.30
C GLU A 126 11.60 14.41 -13.87
N ASN A 127 10.47 14.17 -14.56
CA ASN A 127 9.17 14.78 -14.25
C ASN A 127 8.61 14.39 -12.88
N GLY A 128 9.15 13.37 -12.21
CA GLY A 128 8.81 13.01 -10.83
C GLY A 128 9.52 13.85 -9.76
N SER A 129 10.51 14.67 -10.14
CA SER A 129 11.49 15.23 -9.21
C SER A 129 11.03 16.47 -8.44
N ALA A 130 9.98 17.16 -8.87
CA ALA A 130 9.45 18.33 -8.17
C ALA A 130 7.91 18.40 -8.18
N PRO A 131 7.24 18.45 -7.02
CA PRO A 131 5.80 18.66 -6.97
C PRO A 131 5.46 20.05 -7.51
N GLU A 132 4.40 20.11 -8.33
CA GLU A 132 3.87 21.38 -8.83
C GLU A 132 3.02 22.06 -7.73
N HIS A 133 3.21 23.36 -7.54
CA HIS A 133 2.60 24.13 -6.44
C HIS A 133 1.42 25.02 -6.90
N SER A 134 0.67 24.60 -7.92
CA SER A 134 -0.53 25.35 -8.31
C SER A 134 -1.60 25.33 -7.21
N GLY A 135 -2.46 26.36 -7.17
CA GLY A 135 -3.49 26.47 -6.14
C GLY A 135 -4.41 25.25 -6.04
N LYS A 136 -4.66 24.55 -7.16
CA LYS A 136 -5.41 23.28 -7.18
C LYS A 136 -4.66 22.15 -6.47
N ARG A 137 -3.34 22.02 -6.70
CA ARG A 137 -2.53 20.97 -6.06
C ARG A 137 -2.25 21.27 -4.60
N LEU A 138 -2.09 22.54 -4.22
CA LEU A 138 -1.98 22.97 -2.83
C LEU A 138 -3.25 22.63 -2.02
N LYS A 139 -4.45 22.75 -2.62
CA LYS A 139 -5.69 22.28 -2.00
C LYS A 139 -5.69 20.78 -1.76
N GLY A 140 -5.23 19.99 -2.74
CA GLY A 140 -5.08 18.54 -2.59
C GLY A 140 -4.07 18.16 -1.49
N LEU A 141 -2.97 18.90 -1.39
CA LEU A 141 -2.00 18.72 -0.30
C LEU A 141 -2.60 19.08 1.07
N ALA A 142 -3.29 20.22 1.17
CA ALA A 142 -3.95 20.63 2.40
C ALA A 142 -4.95 19.56 2.86
N GLU A 143 -5.75 19.02 1.96
CA GLU A 143 -6.66 17.93 2.27
C GLU A 143 -5.93 16.66 2.73
N ALA A 144 -4.86 16.24 2.04
CA ALA A 144 -4.08 15.08 2.44
C ALA A 144 -3.48 15.26 3.85
N VAL A 145 -3.00 16.46 4.17
CA VAL A 145 -2.52 16.82 5.51
C VAL A 145 -3.65 16.72 6.52
N GLU A 146 -4.82 17.30 6.24
CA GLU A 146 -5.99 17.22 7.12
C GLU A 146 -6.45 15.78 7.37
N ILE A 147 -6.47 14.91 6.35
CA ILE A 147 -6.81 13.49 6.51
C ILE A 147 -5.82 12.81 7.46
N VAL A 148 -4.51 13.06 7.31
CA VAL A 148 -3.48 12.49 8.18
C VAL A 148 -3.61 13.01 9.61
N GLN A 149 -3.83 14.31 9.79
CA GLN A 149 -4.00 14.91 11.11
C GLN A 149 -5.27 14.40 11.79
N ALA A 150 -6.38 14.34 11.06
CA ALA A 150 -7.63 13.77 11.53
C ALA A 150 -7.42 12.32 11.97
N GLY A 151 -6.76 11.48 11.17
CA GLY A 151 -6.46 10.08 11.51
C GLY A 151 -5.55 9.90 12.73
N ARG A 152 -4.68 10.87 13.01
CA ARG A 152 -3.80 10.89 14.19
C ARG A 152 -4.46 11.48 15.43
N SER A 153 -5.55 12.23 15.27
CA SER A 153 -6.25 12.86 16.38
C SER A 153 -6.82 11.83 17.35
N LYS A 154 -6.82 12.19 18.64
CA LYS A 154 -7.45 11.36 19.68
C LYS A 154 -8.93 11.13 19.39
N ALA A 155 -9.65 12.15 18.92
CA ALA A 155 -11.07 12.05 18.62
C ALA A 155 -11.39 10.98 17.56
N THR A 156 -10.64 10.94 16.47
CA THR A 156 -10.80 9.92 15.42
C THR A 156 -10.36 8.55 15.90
N ARG A 157 -9.26 8.46 16.65
CA ARG A 157 -8.81 7.19 17.24
C ARG A 157 -9.85 6.61 18.20
N ASP A 158 -10.45 7.46 19.05
CA ASP A 158 -11.54 7.07 19.95
C ASP A 158 -12.79 6.64 19.17
N LEU A 159 -13.13 7.33 18.08
CA LEU A 159 -14.23 6.94 17.20
C LEU A 159 -13.96 5.57 16.58
N LEU A 160 -12.76 5.34 16.03
CA LEU A 160 -12.36 4.07 15.46
C LEU A 160 -12.44 2.95 16.51
N VAL A 161 -11.93 3.18 17.72
CA VAL A 161 -12.04 2.23 18.83
C VAL A 161 -13.50 1.90 19.15
N ARG A 162 -14.42 2.88 19.15
CA ARG A 162 -15.85 2.63 19.37
C ARG A 162 -16.46 1.74 18.29
N HIS A 163 -16.07 1.93 17.02
CA HIS A 163 -16.54 1.07 15.93
C HIS A 163 -15.95 -0.34 16.03
N LEU A 164 -14.63 -0.46 16.18
CA LEU A 164 -13.96 -1.76 16.28
C LEU A 164 -14.48 -2.60 17.44
N ARG A 165 -14.85 -1.98 18.57
CA ARG A 165 -15.45 -2.66 19.73
C ARG A 165 -16.78 -3.36 19.46
N ARG A 166 -17.47 -2.99 18.38
CA ARG A 166 -18.76 -3.58 17.98
C ARG A 166 -18.60 -4.71 16.97
N GLU A 167 -17.40 -4.89 16.43
CA GLU A 167 -17.13 -5.95 15.45
C GLU A 167 -17.07 -7.32 16.14
N PRO A 168 -17.63 -8.40 15.55
CA PRO A 168 -17.54 -9.76 16.10
C PRO A 168 -16.09 -10.21 16.36
N ALA A 169 -15.16 -9.73 15.55
CA ALA A 169 -13.72 -9.99 15.69
C ALA A 169 -13.12 -9.47 17.01
N MET A 170 -13.86 -8.75 17.86
CA MET A 170 -13.41 -8.40 19.21
C MET A 170 -13.23 -9.62 20.12
N ALA A 171 -13.84 -10.75 19.77
CA ALA A 171 -13.56 -12.05 20.37
C ALA A 171 -12.10 -12.50 20.15
N GLU A 172 -11.41 -11.93 19.16
CA GLU A 172 -10.03 -12.26 18.83
C GLU A 172 -9.01 -11.39 19.58
N SER A 173 -7.90 -12.01 20.00
CA SER A 173 -6.83 -11.35 20.76
C SER A 173 -6.13 -10.23 19.97
N TRP A 174 -6.02 -10.39 18.65
CA TRP A 174 -5.35 -9.42 17.78
C TRP A 174 -6.12 -8.09 17.72
N LEU A 175 -7.47 -8.13 17.66
CA LEU A 175 -8.26 -6.91 17.59
C LEU A 175 -8.29 -6.18 18.94
N ARG A 176 -8.36 -6.93 20.05
CA ARG A 176 -8.20 -6.36 21.40
C ARG A 176 -6.85 -5.65 21.56
N THR A 177 -5.78 -6.27 21.06
CA THR A 177 -4.43 -5.67 21.08
C THR A 177 -4.38 -4.39 20.26
N LEU A 178 -4.99 -4.39 19.07
CA LEU A 178 -5.08 -3.19 18.23
C LEU A 178 -5.84 -2.05 18.92
N VAL A 179 -6.99 -2.35 19.52
CA VAL A 179 -7.79 -1.37 20.28
C VAL A 179 -6.99 -0.74 21.42
N THR A 180 -6.17 -1.52 22.12
CA THR A 180 -5.29 -0.99 23.18
C THR A 180 -4.19 -0.09 22.60
N ARG A 181 -3.62 -0.41 21.44
CA ARG A 181 -2.60 0.41 20.76
C ARG A 181 -3.16 1.68 20.10
N LEU A 182 -4.46 1.72 19.86
CA LEU A 182 -5.18 2.89 19.32
C LEU A 182 -5.57 3.91 20.39
N ARG A 183 -5.49 3.54 21.66
CA ARG A 183 -5.60 4.48 22.78
C ARG A 183 -4.31 5.27 22.96
#